data_AF-R0IQP8-F1
#
_entry.id   AF-R0IQP8-F1
#
_cell.length_a   1.000
_cell.length_b   1.000
_cell.length_c   1.000
_cell.angle_alpha   90.00
_cell.angle_beta   90.00
_cell.angle_gamma   90.00
#
_symmetry.space_group_name_H-M   'P 1'
#
loop_
_entity.id
_entity.type
_entity.pdbx_description
1 polymer ?
#
loop_
_entity_poly.entity_id
_entity_poly.type
_entity_poly.pdbx_seq_one_letter_code
_entity_poly.pdbx_strand_id
1 'polypeptide(L)'
;MLFRDVVFRPSLLCALASYAAFGEAATLFEGGTIITWDASADYLDVIRNGSVLVENDSISAVFSGRYNGTPPSDLEVVDATNDIISTGFIDTHRHSWQTAFKTLGSNTTLMRYFERYGTDSPAGKQLTPEDVYIGQLVGLYEAINGGVTTIVDFPHCTWSAEHAMAALNATFESGARVEWAYYFQDYPNFTVDGQTELFQRLVDDSRFKNSTTNLGISYDYFSSANKSQSRSVLDLAIEHNVSVLTTHANGGVYGAPNFPEVLDTFNFLNESIPIIFAHGSYHSATDAQLLRQHNHYISTTPESEMHYGHLHPNSHLIMDQIALGIDTHFTFSTDILTQARLWLQSVRKILFREVVDHRRLPANNPMSVNQAFLLATRSGAQALRRSDIGILAAGAKADLLVWNGRAPSVLGWTDPIAAIMLHANVGDIKHVMVNGEFKKRDSQLTVPDYTKLQDRFLDSAKRIQDMWREMPLPVTEGAASNGVLYEKPMEADIERGGQTGYGPLFV
;
A
#
# COMPACT_ATOMS: atom_id res chain seq x y z
N MET A 1 7.89 -3.40 -42.96
CA MET A 1 6.90 -2.47 -43.59
C MET A 1 5.57 -2.75 -42.89
N LEU A 2 5.00 -1.95 -42.00
CA LEU A 2 5.21 -0.58 -41.53
C LEU A 2 5.09 -0.59 -39.99
N PHE A 3 6.19 -0.31 -39.27
CA PHE A 3 6.11 0.21 -37.90
C PHE A 3 6.50 1.68 -38.02
N ARG A 4 5.49 2.56 -37.96
CA ARG A 4 5.68 4.01 -37.99
C ARG A 4 5.94 4.45 -36.56
N ASP A 5 7.03 5.20 -36.41
CA ASP A 5 7.44 6.01 -35.27
C ASP A 5 6.29 6.35 -34.31
N VAL A 6 6.30 5.71 -33.13
CA VAL A 6 5.58 6.23 -31.96
C VAL A 6 6.35 7.48 -31.55
N VAL A 7 5.85 8.60 -32.04
CA VAL A 7 6.35 9.94 -31.76
C VAL A 7 6.31 10.14 -30.24
N PHE A 8 7.49 10.13 -29.60
CA PHE A 8 7.71 10.88 -28.37
C PHE A 8 7.23 12.31 -28.63
N ARG A 9 6.05 12.68 -28.12
CA ARG A 9 5.64 14.08 -28.05
C ARG A 9 6.18 14.62 -26.72
N PRO A 10 7.31 15.36 -26.70
CA PRO A 10 7.58 16.21 -25.58
C PRO A 10 6.53 17.33 -25.63
N SER A 11 5.58 17.29 -24.70
CA SER A 11 4.82 18.50 -24.37
C SER A 11 5.83 19.49 -23.80
N LEU A 12 6.36 20.39 -24.65
CA LEU A 12 7.12 21.55 -24.22
C LEU A 12 6.19 22.47 -23.41
N LEU A 13 6.09 22.21 -22.11
CA LEU A 13 5.91 23.27 -21.13
C LEU A 13 7.33 23.59 -20.65
N CYS A 14 7.86 24.72 -21.13
CA CYS A 14 9.06 25.33 -20.58
C CYS A 14 8.80 25.66 -19.10
N ALA A 15 9.03 24.70 -18.21
CA ALA A 15 9.45 25.01 -16.87
C ALA A 15 10.87 25.56 -17.00
N LEU A 16 11.00 26.89 -16.90
CA LEU A 16 12.28 27.52 -16.58
C LEU A 16 12.73 26.90 -15.26
N ALA A 17 13.57 25.87 -15.33
CA ALA A 17 14.36 25.42 -14.21
C ALA A 17 15.33 26.55 -13.91
N SER A 18 14.91 27.49 -13.07
CA SER A 18 15.83 28.33 -12.33
C SER A 18 16.71 27.39 -11.53
N TYR A 19 17.94 27.19 -11.98
CA TYR A 19 19.03 26.73 -11.13
C TYR A 19 19.27 27.82 -10.07
N ALA A 20 18.38 27.88 -9.08
CA ALA A 20 18.75 28.41 -7.78
C ALA A 20 19.74 27.39 -7.21
N ALA A 21 20.90 27.87 -6.79
CA ALA A 21 21.73 27.10 -5.87
C ALA A 21 20.83 26.77 -4.67
N PHE A 22 20.42 25.51 -4.53
CA PHE A 22 19.67 25.07 -3.37
C PHE A 22 20.60 25.25 -2.17
N GLY A 23 20.31 26.24 -1.33
CA GLY A 23 20.74 26.18 0.06
C GLY A 23 20.16 24.92 0.68
N GLU A 24 20.86 24.34 1.66
CA GLU A 24 20.40 23.15 2.37
C GLU A 24 19.05 23.46 3.05
N ALA A 25 17.96 22.95 2.47
CA ALA A 25 16.63 23.15 3.03
C ALA A 25 16.53 22.38 4.35
N ALA A 26 16.23 23.08 5.44
CA ALA A 26 16.06 22.47 6.75
C ALA A 26 14.66 22.77 7.30
N THR A 27 14.06 21.79 7.96
CA THR A 27 12.79 21.95 8.66
C THR A 27 12.94 21.43 10.08
N LEU A 28 12.59 22.25 11.08
CA LEU A 28 12.57 21.89 12.48
C LEU A 28 11.12 21.86 12.98
N PHE A 29 10.65 20.69 13.37
CA PHE A 29 9.39 20.53 14.08
C PHE A 29 9.65 20.66 15.58
N GLU A 30 9.04 21.63 16.27
CA GLU A 30 9.28 21.88 17.70
C GLU A 30 8.06 21.65 18.58
N GLY A 31 8.27 21.10 19.78
CA GLY A 31 7.27 21.03 20.86
C GLY A 31 6.28 19.85 20.78
N GLY A 32 6.47 18.94 19.83
CA GLY A 32 5.61 17.77 19.62
C GLY A 32 5.84 16.63 20.61
N THR A 33 4.91 15.68 20.64
CA THR A 33 5.17 14.34 21.19
C THR A 33 5.59 13.42 20.05
N ILE A 34 6.81 12.90 20.11
CA ILE A 34 7.41 12.15 19.01
C ILE A 34 7.37 10.66 19.36
N ILE A 35 6.78 9.86 18.46
CA ILE A 35 6.92 8.41 18.46
C ILE A 35 8.21 8.08 17.72
N THR A 36 9.29 7.86 18.48
CA THR A 36 10.65 7.65 17.96
C THR A 36 11.03 6.17 17.96
N TRP A 37 12.13 5.84 17.30
CA TRP A 37 12.74 4.51 17.33
C TRP A 37 13.97 4.47 18.23
N ASP A 38 13.97 3.58 19.22
CA ASP A 38 15.16 3.27 20.02
C ASP A 38 15.87 2.07 19.39
N ALA A 39 16.98 2.35 18.69
CA ALA A 39 17.79 1.33 18.04
C ALA A 39 18.45 0.35 19.03
N SER A 40 18.62 0.73 20.30
CA SER A 40 19.21 -0.14 21.32
C SER A 40 18.21 -1.15 21.89
N ALA A 41 16.94 -0.74 22.01
CA ALA A 41 15.83 -1.59 22.44
C ALA A 41 15.18 -2.35 21.27
N ASP A 42 15.46 -1.95 20.03
CA ASP A 42 14.78 -2.40 18.80
C ASP A 42 13.25 -2.22 18.92
N TYR A 43 12.83 -1.08 19.50
CA TYR A 43 11.43 -0.82 19.83
C TYR A 43 11.07 0.67 19.80
N LEU A 44 9.76 0.95 19.92
CA LEU A 44 9.21 2.31 19.97
C LEU A 44 9.56 2.98 21.31
N ASP A 45 9.92 4.26 21.25
CA ASP A 45 10.02 5.15 22.41
C ASP A 45 9.19 6.44 22.18
N VAL A 46 8.90 7.18 23.25
CA VAL A 46 8.07 8.40 23.21
C VAL A 46 8.80 9.57 23.87
N ILE A 47 9.19 10.54 23.05
CA ILE A 47 9.76 11.80 23.51
C ILE A 47 8.64 12.83 23.66
N ARG A 48 8.44 13.34 24.87
CA ARG A 48 7.50 14.44 25.15
C ARG A 48 8.18 15.79 24.99
N ASN A 49 7.44 16.75 24.44
CA ASN A 49 7.95 18.12 24.21
C ASN A 49 9.30 18.08 23.49
N GLY A 50 9.38 17.26 22.45
CA GLY A 50 10.58 17.03 21.66
C GLY A 50 10.56 17.80 20.35
N SER A 51 11.68 17.73 19.64
CA SER A 51 11.83 18.31 18.32
C SER A 51 12.47 17.33 17.34
N VAL A 52 12.14 17.49 16.05
CA VAL A 52 12.70 16.72 14.92
C VAL A 52 13.34 17.71 13.95
N LEU A 53 14.64 17.57 13.70
CA LEU A 53 15.34 18.32 12.66
C LEU A 53 15.46 17.45 11.41
N VAL A 54 14.96 17.98 10.30
CA VAL A 54 15.10 17.44 8.95
C VAL A 54 16.05 18.33 8.18
N GLU A 55 17.06 17.74 7.56
CA GLU A 55 17.99 18.41 6.66
C GLU A 55 17.97 17.68 5.32
N ASN A 56 17.61 18.40 4.26
CA ASN A 56 17.37 17.85 2.94
C ASN A 56 16.33 16.72 3.00
N ASP A 57 16.74 15.47 2.75
CA ASP A 57 15.86 14.31 2.66
C ASP A 57 15.91 13.38 3.88
N SER A 58 16.63 13.77 4.94
CA SER A 58 16.97 12.91 6.07
C SER A 58 16.68 13.58 7.40
N ILE A 59 16.29 12.77 8.39
CA ILE A 59 16.17 13.18 9.79
C ILE A 59 17.58 13.29 10.35
N SER A 60 18.05 14.49 10.66
CA SER A 60 19.39 14.66 11.22
C SER A 60 19.40 14.52 12.73
N ALA A 61 18.32 14.88 13.41
CA ALA A 61 18.22 14.73 14.87
C ALA A 61 16.77 14.58 15.36
N VAL A 62 16.62 13.80 16.43
CA VAL A 62 15.39 13.67 17.23
C VAL A 62 15.80 13.83 18.70
N PHE A 63 15.23 14.80 19.42
CA PHE A 63 15.68 15.12 20.79
C PHE A 63 14.57 15.74 21.64
N SER A 64 14.76 15.74 22.96
CA SER A 64 13.85 16.38 23.91
C SER A 64 14.13 17.89 24.02
N GLY A 65 13.07 18.67 24.23
CA GLY A 65 13.15 20.12 24.36
C GLY A 65 13.30 20.85 23.03
N ARG A 66 13.79 22.09 23.12
CA ARG A 66 14.02 22.98 21.98
C ARG A 66 15.38 22.73 21.34
N TYR A 67 15.47 23.00 20.04
CA TYR A 67 16.76 22.93 19.37
C TYR A 67 17.74 23.94 19.97
N ASN A 68 18.94 23.50 20.31
CA ASN A 68 19.99 24.32 20.92
C ASN A 68 21.30 24.33 20.11
N GLY A 69 21.27 23.77 18.89
CA GLY A 69 22.38 23.83 17.95
C GLY A 69 22.40 25.12 17.13
N THR A 70 23.37 25.22 16.21
CA THR A 70 23.42 26.31 15.23
C THR A 70 22.39 26.03 14.14
N PRO A 71 21.34 26.86 13.97
CA PRO A 71 20.32 26.62 12.95
C PRO A 71 20.94 26.66 11.55
N PRO A 72 20.55 25.74 10.65
CA PRO A 72 20.90 25.84 9.24
C PRO A 72 20.45 27.17 8.63
N SER A 73 21.11 27.62 7.56
CA SER A 73 20.86 28.95 6.98
C SER A 73 19.43 29.15 6.46
N ASP A 74 18.81 28.09 5.94
CA ASP A 74 17.45 28.08 5.39
C ASP A 74 16.50 27.22 6.25
N LEU A 75 16.50 27.48 7.56
CA LEU A 75 15.67 26.74 8.51
C LEU A 75 14.21 27.26 8.54
N GLU A 76 13.28 26.39 8.17
CA GLU A 76 11.86 26.54 8.48
C GLU A 76 11.55 25.94 9.87
N VAL A 77 10.83 26.67 10.71
CA VAL A 77 10.35 26.14 12.01
C VAL A 77 8.85 25.89 11.93
N VAL A 78 8.44 24.65 12.24
CA VAL A 78 7.05 24.21 12.33
C VAL A 78 6.70 23.97 13.79
N ASP A 79 5.71 24.72 14.29
CA ASP A 79 5.19 24.52 15.64
C ASP A 79 4.32 23.26 15.70
N ALA A 80 4.81 22.23 16.39
CA ALA A 80 4.11 20.98 16.65
C ALA A 80 3.63 20.89 18.11
N THR A 81 3.52 22.02 18.82
CA THR A 81 3.08 22.05 20.22
C THR A 81 1.68 21.44 20.36
N ASN A 82 1.56 20.43 21.25
CA ASN A 82 0.38 19.60 21.47
C ASN A 82 0.04 18.62 20.33
N ASP A 83 0.86 18.52 19.29
CA ASP A 83 0.69 17.54 18.22
C ASP A 83 1.48 16.26 18.50
N ILE A 84 1.16 15.21 17.74
CA ILE A 84 1.90 13.95 17.73
C ILE A 84 2.68 13.88 16.42
N ILE A 85 3.97 13.53 16.48
CA ILE A 85 4.82 13.30 15.31
C ILE A 85 5.13 11.81 15.25
N SER A 86 4.90 11.19 14.09
CA SER A 86 5.17 9.78 13.85
C SER A 86 5.88 9.59 12.51
N THR A 87 6.48 8.42 12.28
CA THR A 87 6.89 8.03 10.93
C THR A 87 5.66 7.87 10.03
N GLY A 88 5.87 7.97 8.72
CA GLY A 88 4.86 7.68 7.71
C GLY A 88 4.43 6.22 7.68
N PHE A 89 3.20 5.97 7.24
CA PHE A 89 2.74 4.60 7.01
C PHE A 89 3.38 4.02 5.75
N ILE A 90 3.57 2.71 5.77
CA ILE A 90 4.08 1.94 4.63
C ILE A 90 2.98 0.99 4.15
N ASP A 91 2.53 1.20 2.92
CA ASP A 91 1.53 0.37 2.24
C ASP A 91 2.24 -0.66 1.37
N THR A 92 2.26 -1.92 1.82
CA THR A 92 3.04 -2.97 1.16
C THR A 92 2.33 -3.67 0.00
N HIS A 93 1.10 -3.25 -0.33
CA HIS A 93 0.39 -3.78 -1.47
C HIS A 93 -0.79 -2.89 -1.87
N ARG A 94 -0.77 -2.33 -3.09
CA ARG A 94 -1.80 -1.43 -3.61
C ARG A 94 -2.00 -1.57 -5.12
N HIS A 95 -3.23 -1.34 -5.59
CA HIS A 95 -3.58 -1.20 -7.01
C HIS A 95 -4.03 0.24 -7.36
N SER A 96 -3.06 1.17 -7.41
CA SER A 96 -3.36 2.61 -7.45
C SER A 96 -4.20 3.05 -8.66
N TRP A 97 -4.02 2.42 -9.82
CA TRP A 97 -4.71 2.75 -11.05
C TRP A 97 -6.24 2.54 -11.00
N GLN A 98 -6.72 1.66 -10.11
CA GLN A 98 -8.14 1.27 -10.04
C GLN A 98 -9.06 2.33 -9.42
N THR A 99 -8.51 3.47 -8.97
CA THR A 99 -9.24 4.55 -8.29
C THR A 99 -10.53 4.99 -9.01
N ALA A 100 -10.57 4.91 -10.34
CA ALA A 100 -11.76 5.29 -11.12
C ALA A 100 -12.99 4.38 -10.86
N PHE A 101 -12.79 3.15 -10.39
CA PHE A 101 -13.87 2.20 -10.08
C PHE A 101 -14.58 2.46 -8.75
N LYS A 102 -14.23 3.53 -8.04
CA LYS A 102 -14.82 3.87 -6.74
C LYS A 102 -16.33 3.72 -6.72
N THR A 103 -16.84 3.10 -5.64
CA THR A 103 -18.28 2.81 -5.39
C THR A 103 -18.92 1.72 -6.26
N LEU A 104 -18.21 1.13 -7.23
CA LEU A 104 -18.76 0.07 -8.08
C LEU A 104 -18.67 -1.33 -7.43
N GLY A 105 -17.73 -1.52 -6.49
CA GLY A 105 -17.39 -2.81 -5.89
C GLY A 105 -18.01 -3.12 -4.51
N SER A 106 -19.01 -2.33 -4.08
CA SER A 106 -19.48 -2.31 -2.68
C SER A 106 -20.01 -3.65 -2.14
N ASN A 107 -20.48 -4.56 -2.99
CA ASN A 107 -20.96 -5.90 -2.61
C ASN A 107 -20.33 -7.00 -3.47
N THR A 108 -19.06 -6.82 -3.82
CA THR A 108 -18.31 -7.71 -4.72
C THR A 108 -17.54 -8.76 -3.93
N THR A 109 -17.60 -10.02 -4.38
CA THR A 109 -16.73 -11.11 -3.90
C THR A 109 -15.45 -11.19 -4.73
N LEU A 110 -14.41 -11.90 -4.27
CA LEU A 110 -13.15 -11.97 -5.02
C LEU A 110 -13.32 -12.47 -6.46
N MET A 111 -14.16 -13.49 -6.67
CA MET A 111 -14.40 -14.02 -8.02
C MET A 111 -15.06 -13.00 -8.94
N ARG A 112 -16.05 -12.24 -8.42
CA ARG A 112 -16.65 -11.14 -9.18
C ARG A 112 -15.64 -10.02 -9.43
N TYR A 113 -14.69 -9.82 -8.51
CA TYR A 113 -13.63 -8.85 -8.70
C TYR A 113 -12.75 -9.20 -9.91
N PHE A 114 -12.26 -10.44 -10.00
CA PHE A 114 -11.45 -10.88 -11.14
C PHE A 114 -12.16 -10.68 -12.48
N GLU A 115 -13.44 -11.03 -12.55
CA GLU A 115 -14.22 -10.95 -13.79
C GLU A 115 -14.58 -9.51 -14.20
N ARG A 116 -14.62 -8.55 -13.25
CA ARG A 116 -15.09 -7.18 -13.52
C ARG A 116 -14.04 -6.09 -13.47
N TYR A 117 -13.01 -6.22 -12.63
CA TYR A 117 -12.07 -5.14 -12.32
C TYR A 117 -10.59 -5.56 -12.38
N GLY A 118 -10.31 -6.86 -12.27
CA GLY A 118 -8.96 -7.41 -12.31
C GLY A 118 -8.27 -7.29 -13.67
N THR A 119 -7.07 -7.88 -13.77
CA THR A 119 -6.22 -7.83 -14.96
C THR A 119 -6.89 -8.35 -16.25
N ASP A 120 -7.59 -9.49 -16.18
CA ASP A 120 -8.26 -10.14 -17.32
C ASP A 120 -9.70 -9.64 -17.57
N SER A 121 -10.11 -8.60 -16.83
CA SER A 121 -11.46 -8.06 -16.91
C SER A 121 -11.68 -7.18 -18.15
N PRO A 122 -12.90 -6.68 -18.40
CA PRO A 122 -13.15 -5.68 -19.43
C PRO A 122 -12.27 -4.42 -19.34
N ALA A 123 -11.65 -4.14 -18.19
CA ALA A 123 -10.78 -2.98 -17.98
C ALA A 123 -9.74 -2.81 -19.08
N GLY A 124 -9.01 -3.87 -19.44
CA GLY A 124 -7.95 -3.80 -20.45
C GLY A 124 -8.41 -3.49 -21.88
N LYS A 125 -9.72 -3.57 -22.15
CA LYS A 125 -10.31 -3.19 -23.45
C LYS A 125 -10.98 -1.81 -23.42
N GLN A 126 -11.30 -1.30 -22.23
CA GLN A 126 -12.22 -0.18 -22.05
C GLN A 126 -11.55 1.06 -21.46
N LEU A 127 -10.51 0.88 -20.62
CA LEU A 127 -9.73 2.00 -20.10
C LEU A 127 -8.69 2.41 -21.12
N THR A 128 -8.50 3.70 -21.24
CA THR A 128 -7.41 4.29 -22.04
C THR A 128 -6.16 4.47 -21.18
N PRO A 129 -4.97 4.68 -21.77
CA PRO A 129 -3.78 5.06 -21.00
C PRO A 129 -4.00 6.32 -20.16
N GLU A 130 -4.80 7.28 -20.64
CA GLU A 130 -5.14 8.49 -19.90
C GLU A 130 -5.98 8.17 -18.64
N ASP A 131 -6.92 7.22 -18.74
CA ASP A 131 -7.71 6.77 -17.58
C ASP A 131 -6.82 6.13 -16.51
N VAL A 132 -5.86 5.31 -16.94
CA VAL A 132 -4.86 4.69 -16.06
C VAL A 132 -4.00 5.76 -15.39
N TYR A 133 -3.48 6.74 -16.15
CA TYR A 133 -2.66 7.83 -15.61
C TYR A 133 -3.44 8.64 -14.56
N ILE A 134 -4.67 9.09 -14.86
CA ILE A 134 -5.45 9.90 -13.91
C ILE A 134 -5.83 9.07 -12.69
N GLY A 135 -6.27 7.82 -12.88
CA GLY A 135 -6.63 6.89 -11.79
C GLY A 135 -5.46 6.61 -10.86
N GLN A 136 -4.27 6.36 -11.43
CA GLN A 136 -3.03 6.14 -10.70
C GLN A 136 -2.65 7.38 -9.88
N LEU A 137 -2.62 8.56 -10.52
CA LEU A 137 -2.17 9.80 -9.89
C LEU A 137 -3.08 10.19 -8.71
N VAL A 138 -4.40 10.14 -8.91
CA VAL A 138 -5.37 10.43 -7.85
C VAL A 138 -5.30 9.40 -6.73
N GLY A 139 -5.12 8.12 -7.06
CA GLY A 139 -4.95 7.05 -6.05
C GLY A 139 -3.72 7.25 -5.17
N LEU A 140 -2.60 7.66 -5.76
CA LEU A 140 -1.36 7.97 -5.03
C LEU A 140 -1.51 9.22 -4.15
N TYR A 141 -2.16 10.28 -4.65
CA TYR A 141 -2.47 11.45 -3.81
C TYR A 141 -3.43 11.14 -2.66
N GLU A 142 -4.35 10.20 -2.86
CA GLU A 142 -5.21 9.72 -1.80
C GLU A 142 -4.41 8.97 -0.71
N ALA A 143 -3.46 8.12 -1.11
CA ALA A 143 -2.55 7.42 -0.21
C ALA A 143 -1.73 8.41 0.63
N ILE A 144 -1.11 9.41 -0.02
CA ILE A 144 -0.37 10.49 0.64
C ILE A 144 -1.29 11.22 1.62
N ASN A 145 -2.51 11.59 1.21
CA ASN A 145 -3.46 12.26 2.10
C ASN A 145 -3.80 11.42 3.34
N GLY A 146 -3.83 10.09 3.19
CA GLY A 146 -3.98 9.07 4.22
C GLY A 146 -2.75 8.85 5.12
N GLY A 147 -1.65 9.57 4.88
CA GLY A 147 -0.39 9.44 5.64
C GLY A 147 0.52 8.31 5.19
N VAL A 148 0.28 7.74 4.01
CA VAL A 148 1.19 6.75 3.41
C VAL A 148 2.35 7.49 2.75
N THR A 149 3.57 7.20 3.19
CA THR A 149 4.79 7.80 2.61
C THR A 149 5.52 6.86 1.67
N THR A 150 5.37 5.54 1.87
CA THR A 150 5.97 4.49 1.03
C THR A 150 4.91 3.51 0.55
N ILE A 151 4.96 3.16 -0.74
CA ILE A 151 3.99 2.29 -1.40
C ILE A 151 4.73 1.20 -2.18
N VAL A 152 4.29 -0.05 -2.05
CA VAL A 152 4.58 -1.12 -3.02
C VAL A 152 3.39 -1.21 -3.95
N ASP A 153 3.56 -0.65 -5.14
CA ASP A 153 2.47 -0.58 -6.12
C ASP A 153 2.52 -1.83 -7.00
N PHE A 154 1.34 -2.43 -7.21
CA PHE A 154 1.12 -3.59 -8.06
C PHE A 154 0.30 -3.15 -9.30
N PRO A 155 0.91 -2.43 -10.26
CA PRO A 155 0.26 -1.84 -11.41
C PRO A 155 -0.06 -2.88 -12.50
N HIS A 156 -1.00 -3.79 -12.25
CA HIS A 156 -1.42 -4.80 -13.24
C HIS A 156 -2.30 -4.24 -14.38
N CYS A 157 -2.10 -2.99 -14.75
CA CYS A 157 -2.69 -2.33 -15.92
C CYS A 157 -1.73 -2.35 -17.12
N THR A 158 -0.85 -3.34 -17.22
CA THR A 158 0.18 -3.46 -18.26
C THR A 158 -0.35 -4.07 -19.56
N TRP A 159 -1.57 -3.76 -19.98
CA TRP A 159 -2.18 -4.33 -21.21
C TRP A 159 -1.49 -3.89 -22.51
N SER A 160 -0.78 -2.76 -22.47
CA SER A 160 0.10 -2.27 -23.52
C SER A 160 1.23 -1.44 -22.93
N ALA A 161 2.27 -1.17 -23.73
CA ALA A 161 3.37 -0.29 -23.32
C ALA A 161 2.88 1.11 -22.93
N GLU A 162 1.87 1.66 -23.61
CA GLU A 162 1.29 2.97 -23.30
C GLU A 162 0.60 2.99 -21.93
N HIS A 163 -0.13 1.92 -21.57
CA HIS A 163 -0.77 1.84 -20.26
C HIS A 163 0.26 1.71 -19.13
N ALA A 164 1.29 0.87 -19.33
CA ALA A 164 2.38 0.74 -18.37
C ALA A 164 3.12 2.07 -18.15
N MET A 165 3.44 2.77 -19.25
CA MET A 165 4.08 4.10 -19.18
C MET A 165 3.18 5.15 -18.56
N ALA A 166 1.87 5.11 -18.80
CA ALA A 166 0.90 6.02 -18.20
C ALA A 166 0.87 5.87 -16.67
N ALA A 167 0.81 4.65 -16.16
CA ALA A 167 0.91 4.38 -14.73
C ALA A 167 2.25 4.87 -14.15
N LEU A 168 3.38 4.53 -14.79
CA LEU A 168 4.70 4.97 -14.33
C LEU A 168 4.87 6.49 -14.32
N ASN A 169 4.35 7.19 -15.34
CA ASN A 169 4.40 8.65 -15.41
C ASN A 169 3.62 9.30 -14.26
N ALA A 170 2.42 8.79 -13.97
CA ALA A 170 1.64 9.22 -12.82
C ALA A 170 2.36 8.93 -11.49
N THR A 171 3.04 7.79 -11.38
CA THR A 171 3.87 7.47 -10.21
C THR A 171 4.96 8.53 -9.98
N PHE A 172 5.75 8.87 -11.01
CA PHE A 172 6.77 9.92 -10.87
C PHE A 172 6.17 11.30 -10.53
N GLU A 173 5.05 11.67 -11.15
CA GLU A 173 4.38 12.95 -10.90
C GLU A 173 3.79 13.08 -9.49
N SER A 174 3.39 11.96 -8.89
CA SER A 174 2.85 11.95 -7.52
C SER A 174 3.86 12.46 -6.47
N GLY A 175 5.16 12.26 -6.74
CA GLY A 175 6.24 12.51 -5.78
C GLY A 175 6.20 11.59 -4.54
N ALA A 176 5.41 10.52 -4.55
CA ALA A 176 5.43 9.50 -3.49
C ALA A 176 6.73 8.69 -3.53
N ARG A 177 7.10 8.04 -2.42
CA ARG A 177 8.09 6.95 -2.45
C ARG A 177 7.37 5.68 -2.89
N VAL A 178 7.76 5.13 -4.04
CA VAL A 178 7.06 3.99 -4.63
C VAL A 178 8.05 2.93 -5.10
N GLU A 179 7.89 1.73 -4.59
CA GLU A 179 8.46 0.51 -5.16
C GLU A 179 7.49 0.08 -6.28
N TRP A 180 7.72 0.57 -7.50
CA TRP A 180 6.80 0.37 -8.62
C TRP A 180 7.08 -0.97 -9.27
N ALA A 181 6.26 -1.97 -8.93
CA ALA A 181 6.51 -3.34 -9.32
C ALA A 181 5.94 -3.62 -10.73
N TYR A 182 6.75 -3.46 -11.78
CA TYR A 182 6.30 -3.67 -13.16
C TYR A 182 5.69 -5.06 -13.35
N TYR A 183 4.45 -5.12 -13.84
CA TYR A 183 3.68 -6.36 -13.89
C TYR A 183 3.87 -7.12 -15.21
N PHE A 184 4.29 -8.38 -15.09
CA PHE A 184 4.40 -9.30 -16.21
C PHE A 184 3.17 -10.20 -16.35
N GLN A 185 2.51 -10.17 -17.51
CA GLN A 185 1.45 -11.11 -17.87
C GLN A 185 1.28 -11.20 -19.38
N ASP A 186 1.09 -12.39 -19.96
CA ASP A 186 0.92 -12.51 -21.40
C ASP A 186 -0.44 -11.95 -21.89
N TYR A 187 -0.42 -10.89 -22.70
CA TYR A 187 -1.61 -10.31 -23.34
C TYR A 187 -1.56 -10.45 -24.87
N PRO A 188 -2.72 -10.57 -25.55
CA PRO A 188 -2.76 -10.73 -27.01
C PRO A 188 -2.00 -9.68 -27.83
N ASN A 189 -1.92 -8.44 -27.34
CA ASN A 189 -1.28 -7.32 -28.03
C ASN A 189 0.00 -6.82 -27.35
N PHE A 190 0.42 -7.43 -26.25
CA PHE A 190 1.63 -7.07 -25.53
C PHE A 190 2.12 -8.30 -24.77
N THR A 191 2.90 -9.13 -25.47
CA THR A 191 3.40 -10.40 -24.93
C THR A 191 4.50 -10.16 -23.89
N VAL A 192 4.89 -11.22 -23.19
CA VAL A 192 6.01 -11.18 -22.23
C VAL A 192 7.32 -10.71 -22.88
N ASP A 193 7.57 -11.07 -24.15
CA ASP A 193 8.74 -10.60 -24.89
C ASP A 193 8.73 -9.08 -25.05
N GLY A 194 7.59 -8.52 -25.50
CA GLY A 194 7.43 -7.07 -25.63
C GLY A 194 7.51 -6.35 -24.27
N GLN A 195 6.99 -6.98 -23.22
CA GLN A 195 7.12 -6.47 -21.85
C GLN A 195 8.55 -6.50 -21.35
N THR A 196 9.32 -7.52 -21.72
CA THR A 196 10.75 -7.64 -21.39
C THR A 196 11.54 -6.54 -22.09
N GLU A 197 11.28 -6.27 -23.37
CA GLU A 197 11.90 -5.16 -24.10
C GLU A 197 11.59 -3.80 -23.46
N LEU A 198 10.33 -3.57 -23.02
CA LEU A 198 9.98 -2.36 -22.30
C LEU A 198 10.70 -2.29 -20.95
N PHE A 199 10.68 -3.38 -20.17
CA PHE A 199 11.31 -3.44 -18.85
C PHE A 199 12.82 -3.12 -18.95
N GLN A 200 13.53 -3.70 -19.91
CA GLN A 200 14.95 -3.43 -20.13
C GLN A 200 15.20 -1.94 -20.46
N ARG A 201 14.30 -1.28 -21.18
CA ARG A 201 14.38 0.17 -21.40
C ARG A 201 14.12 0.99 -20.14
N LEU A 202 13.25 0.50 -19.25
CA LEU A 202 12.93 1.16 -17.98
C LEU A 202 14.09 1.10 -16.99
N VAL A 203 14.89 0.04 -17.00
CA VAL A 203 16.11 -0.10 -16.17
C VAL A 203 17.06 1.09 -16.37
N ASP A 204 17.17 1.58 -17.60
CA ASP A 204 18.03 2.72 -17.95
C ASP A 204 17.35 4.09 -17.83
N ASP A 205 16.07 4.16 -17.42
CA ASP A 205 15.35 5.42 -17.28
C ASP A 205 15.92 6.26 -16.13
N SER A 206 16.55 7.37 -16.49
CA SER A 206 17.19 8.29 -15.55
C SER A 206 16.26 8.85 -14.45
N ARG A 207 14.93 8.79 -14.63
CA ARG A 207 13.96 9.26 -13.63
C ARG A 207 14.02 8.45 -12.33
N PHE A 208 14.33 7.15 -12.39
CA PHE A 208 14.52 6.32 -11.18
C PHE A 208 15.72 6.79 -10.34
N LYS A 209 16.75 7.40 -10.95
CA LYS A 209 17.93 7.90 -10.21
C LYS A 209 17.68 9.22 -9.49
N ASN A 210 16.69 10.00 -9.95
CA ASN A 210 16.41 11.36 -9.48
C ASN A 210 15.07 11.46 -8.77
N SER A 211 14.50 10.34 -8.31
CA SER A 211 13.23 10.30 -7.60
C SER A 211 13.26 9.29 -6.46
N THR A 212 12.17 9.28 -5.69
CA THR A 212 11.90 8.30 -4.63
C THR A 212 11.22 7.04 -5.15
N THR A 213 11.07 6.91 -6.47
CA THR A 213 10.48 5.73 -7.12
C THR A 213 11.60 4.78 -7.54
N ASN A 214 11.41 3.49 -7.25
CA ASN A 214 12.32 2.41 -7.62
C ASN A 214 11.59 1.39 -8.51
N LEU A 215 12.34 0.66 -9.32
CA LEU A 215 11.81 -0.36 -10.21
C LEU A 215 11.80 -1.72 -9.50
N GLY A 216 10.59 -2.27 -9.30
CA GLY A 216 10.35 -3.63 -8.83
C GLY A 216 9.77 -4.51 -9.95
N ILE A 217 9.44 -5.76 -9.61
CA ILE A 217 8.72 -6.70 -10.48
C ILE A 217 7.50 -7.26 -9.75
N SER A 218 6.38 -7.35 -10.46
CA SER A 218 5.21 -8.11 -10.00
C SER A 218 4.85 -9.22 -10.99
N TYR A 219 4.51 -10.41 -10.49
CA TYR A 219 4.21 -11.59 -11.32
C TYR A 219 3.37 -12.63 -10.56
N ASP A 220 2.29 -13.12 -11.16
CA ASP A 220 1.33 -14.05 -10.52
C ASP A 220 1.31 -15.47 -11.09
N TYR A 221 2.07 -15.74 -12.15
CA TYR A 221 1.95 -16.99 -12.91
C TYR A 221 3.12 -17.95 -12.63
N PHE A 222 3.59 -18.02 -11.39
CA PHE A 222 4.61 -18.99 -10.99
C PHE A 222 4.03 -20.40 -11.09
N SER A 223 4.59 -21.22 -11.99
CA SER A 223 4.07 -22.56 -12.23
C SER A 223 5.15 -23.55 -12.64
N SER A 224 5.03 -24.78 -12.13
CA SER A 224 5.87 -25.91 -12.55
C SER A 224 5.59 -26.35 -13.99
N ALA A 225 4.42 -26.00 -14.54
CA ALA A 225 4.06 -26.26 -15.94
C ALA A 225 4.66 -25.23 -16.91
N ASN A 226 4.95 -24.01 -16.44
CA ASN A 226 5.57 -22.94 -17.23
C ASN A 226 6.85 -22.41 -16.56
N LYS A 227 7.78 -23.34 -16.31
CA LYS A 227 9.04 -23.03 -15.63
C LYS A 227 9.92 -22.04 -16.40
N SER A 228 9.91 -22.08 -17.73
CA SER A 228 10.77 -21.23 -18.56
C SER A 228 10.40 -19.75 -18.44
N GLN A 229 9.11 -19.42 -18.54
CA GLN A 229 8.65 -18.04 -18.40
C GLN A 229 8.81 -17.53 -16.97
N SER A 230 8.48 -18.37 -15.97
CA SER A 230 8.70 -18.01 -14.57
C SER A 230 10.19 -17.72 -14.32
N ARG A 231 11.08 -18.56 -14.86
CA ARG A 231 12.52 -18.38 -14.77
C ARG A 231 12.99 -17.08 -15.45
N SER A 232 12.51 -16.77 -16.65
CA SER A 232 12.96 -15.57 -17.36
C SER A 232 12.60 -14.28 -16.61
N VAL A 233 11.42 -14.22 -15.98
CA VAL A 233 11.03 -13.07 -15.15
C VAL A 233 11.91 -12.96 -13.89
N LEU A 234 12.21 -14.09 -13.24
CA LEU A 234 13.11 -14.12 -12.08
C LEU A 234 14.55 -13.73 -12.45
N ASP A 235 15.04 -14.15 -13.62
CA ASP A 235 16.37 -13.83 -14.09
C ASP A 235 16.50 -12.31 -14.35
N LEU A 236 15.47 -11.66 -14.89
CA LEU A 236 15.42 -10.18 -15.02
C LEU A 236 15.48 -9.49 -13.66
N ALA A 237 14.80 -10.03 -12.64
CA ALA A 237 14.84 -9.49 -11.29
C ALA A 237 16.27 -9.47 -10.74
N ILE A 238 17.00 -10.58 -10.90
CA ILE A 238 18.40 -10.76 -10.47
C ILE A 238 19.34 -9.88 -11.28
N GLU A 239 19.25 -9.95 -12.61
CA GLU A 239 20.14 -9.24 -13.54
C GLU A 239 20.14 -7.73 -13.28
N HIS A 240 18.97 -7.18 -12.98
CA HIS A 240 18.79 -5.75 -12.78
C HIS A 240 18.70 -5.34 -11.30
N ASN A 241 18.85 -6.28 -10.37
CA ASN A 241 18.78 -6.06 -8.92
C ASN A 241 17.58 -5.17 -8.53
N VAL A 242 16.40 -5.60 -8.95
CA VAL A 242 15.15 -4.86 -8.74
C VAL A 242 14.88 -4.67 -7.24
N SER A 243 14.15 -3.62 -6.89
CA SER A 243 13.99 -3.24 -5.49
C SER A 243 13.09 -4.18 -4.69
N VAL A 244 12.12 -4.83 -5.35
CA VAL A 244 11.20 -5.79 -4.75
C VAL A 244 10.65 -6.73 -5.83
N LEU A 245 10.35 -7.97 -5.44
CA LEU A 245 9.46 -8.86 -6.18
C LEU A 245 8.16 -9.05 -5.39
N THR A 246 7.00 -8.91 -6.04
CA THR A 246 5.71 -9.13 -5.37
C THR A 246 4.77 -10.00 -6.20
N THR A 247 3.92 -10.78 -5.52
CA THR A 247 3.02 -11.76 -6.12
C THR A 247 1.79 -11.96 -5.23
N HIS A 248 0.63 -12.25 -5.82
CA HIS A 248 -0.56 -12.64 -5.07
C HIS A 248 -0.46 -14.09 -4.62
N ALA A 249 -0.49 -14.30 -3.30
CA ALA A 249 -0.45 -15.62 -2.67
C ALA A 249 -1.81 -15.96 -2.03
N ASN A 250 -2.81 -16.17 -2.89
CA ASN A 250 -4.18 -16.50 -2.47
C ASN A 250 -4.61 -17.87 -3.02
N GLY A 251 -3.97 -18.94 -2.51
CA GLY A 251 -4.27 -20.31 -2.92
C GLY A 251 -5.56 -20.87 -2.31
N GLY A 252 -5.53 -22.12 -1.88
CA GLY A 252 -6.73 -22.81 -1.39
C GLY A 252 -7.83 -22.83 -2.45
N VAL A 253 -9.00 -22.29 -2.09
CA VAL A 253 -10.18 -22.26 -2.98
C VAL A 253 -10.13 -21.17 -4.05
N TYR A 254 -9.21 -20.20 -3.94
CA TYR A 254 -9.12 -19.04 -4.85
C TYR A 254 -8.12 -19.23 -5.99
N GLY A 255 -7.23 -20.23 -5.91
CA GLY A 255 -6.46 -20.70 -7.08
C GLY A 255 -5.23 -19.88 -7.46
N ALA A 256 -4.63 -19.09 -6.56
CA ALA A 256 -3.34 -18.41 -6.76
C ALA A 256 -2.28 -18.91 -5.77
N PRO A 257 -1.71 -20.12 -5.95
CA PRO A 257 -0.83 -20.76 -4.96
C PRO A 257 0.62 -20.23 -5.01
N ASN A 258 0.86 -18.93 -5.26
CA ASN A 258 2.21 -18.35 -5.35
C ASN A 258 2.86 -18.16 -3.97
N PHE A 259 2.85 -19.21 -3.16
CA PHE A 259 3.44 -19.21 -1.82
C PHE A 259 4.96 -19.41 -1.85
N PRO A 260 5.68 -19.14 -0.74
CA PRO A 260 7.11 -19.40 -0.62
C PRO A 260 7.56 -20.78 -1.14
N GLU A 261 6.83 -21.86 -0.83
CA GLU A 261 7.14 -23.20 -1.33
C GLU A 261 7.24 -23.27 -2.87
N VAL A 262 6.42 -22.50 -3.61
CA VAL A 262 6.48 -22.46 -5.08
C VAL A 262 7.75 -21.76 -5.56
N LEU A 263 8.08 -20.60 -4.99
CA LEU A 263 9.27 -19.85 -5.36
C LEU A 263 10.56 -20.56 -4.93
N ASP A 264 10.52 -21.37 -3.88
CA ASP A 264 11.63 -22.22 -3.45
C ASP A 264 12.00 -23.25 -4.52
N THR A 265 11.03 -23.76 -5.30
CA THR A 265 11.34 -24.65 -6.44
C THR A 265 12.17 -23.98 -7.54
N PHE A 266 12.22 -22.65 -7.53
CA PHE A 266 13.07 -21.85 -8.40
C PHE A 266 14.41 -21.46 -7.75
N ASN A 267 14.67 -21.85 -6.49
CA ASN A 267 15.80 -21.42 -5.66
C ASN A 267 15.88 -19.91 -5.46
N PHE A 268 14.77 -19.18 -5.63
CA PHE A 268 14.78 -17.72 -5.64
C PHE A 268 14.70 -17.09 -4.24
N LEU A 269 14.26 -17.85 -3.22
CA LEU A 269 14.12 -17.30 -1.87
C LEU A 269 15.46 -16.86 -1.25
N ASN A 270 16.60 -17.39 -1.73
CA ASN A 270 17.92 -17.03 -1.22
C ASN A 270 18.48 -15.71 -1.78
N GLU A 271 17.82 -15.11 -2.77
CA GLU A 271 18.30 -13.89 -3.41
C GLU A 271 18.23 -12.66 -2.48
N SER A 272 19.06 -11.65 -2.79
CA SER A 272 19.09 -10.39 -2.02
C SER A 272 17.84 -9.54 -2.18
N ILE A 273 17.02 -9.83 -3.19
CA ILE A 273 15.79 -9.11 -3.50
C ILE A 273 14.70 -9.48 -2.48
N PRO A 274 14.05 -8.53 -1.81
CA PRO A 274 12.92 -8.82 -0.94
C PRO A 274 11.72 -9.32 -1.75
N ILE A 275 11.02 -10.31 -1.21
CA ILE A 275 9.77 -10.83 -1.78
C ILE A 275 8.61 -10.51 -0.84
N ILE A 276 7.57 -9.89 -1.40
CA ILE A 276 6.32 -9.58 -0.69
C ILE A 276 5.18 -10.38 -1.30
N PHE A 277 4.65 -11.32 -0.52
CA PHE A 277 3.51 -12.17 -0.88
C PHE A 277 2.21 -11.50 -0.45
N ALA A 278 1.39 -11.02 -1.38
CA ALA A 278 0.13 -10.38 -1.06
C ALA A 278 -0.91 -11.41 -0.54
N HIS A 279 -1.65 -10.99 0.49
CA HIS A 279 -2.64 -11.73 1.26
C HIS A 279 -2.08 -12.86 2.12
N GLY A 280 -1.60 -13.94 1.50
CA GLY A 280 -1.03 -15.08 2.23
C GLY A 280 -2.05 -15.93 3.02
N SER A 281 -3.35 -15.82 2.72
CA SER A 281 -4.47 -16.38 3.50
C SER A 281 -4.40 -17.89 3.74
N TYR A 282 -3.77 -18.64 2.83
CA TYR A 282 -3.66 -20.11 2.84
C TYR A 282 -2.21 -20.61 3.00
N HIS A 283 -1.30 -19.80 3.52
CA HIS A 283 0.08 -20.22 3.74
C HIS A 283 0.16 -21.46 4.65
N SER A 284 1.09 -22.35 4.35
CA SER A 284 1.38 -23.53 5.16
C SER A 284 2.34 -23.20 6.32
N ALA A 285 2.52 -24.15 7.23
CA ALA A 285 3.58 -24.04 8.24
C ALA A 285 4.99 -24.03 7.61
N THR A 286 5.17 -24.71 6.47
CA THR A 286 6.42 -24.71 5.70
C THR A 286 6.65 -23.34 5.08
N ASP A 287 5.62 -22.73 4.47
CA ASP A 287 5.70 -21.36 3.95
C ASP A 287 6.12 -20.38 5.06
N ALA A 288 5.51 -20.51 6.24
CA ALA A 288 5.86 -19.67 7.39
C ALA A 288 7.33 -19.85 7.84
N GLN A 289 7.88 -21.05 7.73
CA GLN A 289 9.29 -21.31 8.03
C GLN A 289 10.20 -20.72 6.96
N LEU A 290 9.85 -20.87 5.68
CA LEU A 290 10.61 -20.29 4.56
C LEU A 290 10.65 -18.77 4.64
N LEU A 291 9.53 -18.12 4.95
CA LEU A 291 9.48 -16.67 5.16
C LEU A 291 10.50 -16.23 6.21
N ARG A 292 10.53 -16.89 7.38
CA ARG A 292 11.48 -16.60 8.47
C ARG A 292 12.93 -16.89 8.10
N GLN A 293 13.17 -18.03 7.45
CA GLN A 293 14.50 -18.47 7.06
C GLN A 293 15.15 -17.50 6.06
N HIS A 294 14.36 -16.98 5.12
CA HIS A 294 14.85 -16.15 4.03
C HIS A 294 14.55 -14.66 4.20
N ASN A 295 13.91 -14.28 5.32
CA ASN A 295 13.51 -12.90 5.60
C ASN A 295 12.67 -12.27 4.47
N HIS A 296 11.56 -12.93 4.16
CA HIS A 296 10.51 -12.47 3.22
C HIS A 296 9.19 -12.30 3.97
N TYR A 297 8.27 -11.50 3.41
CA TYR A 297 7.10 -11.02 4.14
C TYR A 297 5.80 -11.28 3.38
N ILE A 298 4.71 -11.38 4.14
CA ILE A 298 3.35 -11.32 3.63
C ILE A 298 2.83 -9.88 3.78
N SER A 299 2.18 -9.35 2.74
CA SER A 299 1.34 -8.15 2.87
C SER A 299 -0.09 -8.58 3.16
N THR A 300 -0.57 -8.41 4.39
CA THR A 300 -1.98 -8.67 4.72
C THR A 300 -2.81 -7.42 4.45
N THR A 301 -3.99 -7.60 3.86
CA THR A 301 -4.89 -6.52 3.46
C THR A 301 -6.27 -6.70 4.12
N PRO A 302 -6.39 -6.34 5.41
CA PRO A 302 -7.48 -6.80 6.28
C PRO A 302 -8.89 -6.51 5.76
N GLU A 303 -9.15 -5.30 5.27
CA GLU A 303 -10.47 -4.92 4.74
C GLU A 303 -10.79 -5.69 3.45
N SER A 304 -9.82 -5.79 2.54
CA SER A 304 -9.94 -6.56 1.30
C SER A 304 -10.23 -8.05 1.57
N GLU A 305 -9.41 -8.67 2.42
CA GLU A 305 -9.52 -10.08 2.81
C GLU A 305 -10.90 -10.39 3.42
N MET A 306 -11.40 -9.51 4.29
CA MET A 306 -12.73 -9.66 4.88
C MET A 306 -13.85 -9.41 3.86
N HIS A 307 -13.74 -8.36 3.04
CA HIS A 307 -14.78 -7.94 2.10
C HIS A 307 -14.97 -8.94 0.97
N TYR A 308 -13.88 -9.35 0.32
CA TYR A 308 -13.94 -10.27 -0.81
C TYR A 308 -14.11 -11.74 -0.40
N GLY A 309 -13.99 -12.03 0.89
CA GLY A 309 -14.24 -13.34 1.48
C GLY A 309 -13.05 -14.29 1.47
N HIS A 310 -11.86 -13.86 1.05
CA HIS A 310 -10.67 -14.72 1.05
C HIS A 310 -9.99 -14.84 2.42
N LEU A 311 -10.32 -13.95 3.36
CA LEU A 311 -9.98 -13.97 4.78
C LEU A 311 -8.47 -14.05 5.05
N HIS A 312 -8.07 -14.00 6.32
CA HIS A 312 -6.73 -14.39 6.77
C HIS A 312 -6.75 -14.70 8.27
N PRO A 313 -7.38 -15.82 8.68
CA PRO A 313 -7.69 -16.07 10.09
C PRO A 313 -6.44 -16.24 10.97
N ASN A 314 -5.31 -16.61 10.35
CA ASN A 314 -4.07 -16.99 11.05
C ASN A 314 -2.96 -15.96 10.94
N SER A 315 -3.24 -14.74 10.47
CA SER A 315 -2.21 -13.69 10.32
C SER A 315 -1.45 -13.42 11.63
N HIS A 316 -2.13 -13.49 12.77
CA HIS A 316 -1.51 -13.31 14.09
C HIS A 316 -0.46 -14.38 14.48
N LEU A 317 -0.36 -15.51 13.76
CA LEU A 317 0.62 -16.57 14.02
C LEU A 317 1.98 -16.34 13.31
N ILE A 318 2.05 -15.33 12.44
CA ILE A 318 3.23 -15.00 11.65
C ILE A 318 3.47 -13.49 11.58
N MET A 319 3.10 -12.78 12.64
CA MET A 319 3.27 -11.32 12.72
C MET A 319 4.71 -10.85 12.57
N ASP A 320 5.68 -11.73 12.85
CA ASP A 320 7.09 -11.45 12.64
C ASP A 320 7.44 -11.27 11.16
N GLN A 321 6.65 -11.82 10.23
CA GLN A 321 6.84 -11.72 8.78
C GLN A 321 5.60 -11.18 8.05
N ILE A 322 4.84 -10.27 8.69
CA ILE A 322 3.69 -9.59 8.07
C ILE A 322 3.89 -8.08 8.09
N ALA A 323 3.44 -7.42 7.02
CA ALA A 323 3.20 -5.98 6.96
C ALA A 323 1.77 -5.72 6.47
N LEU A 324 1.26 -4.51 6.71
CA LEU A 324 -0.07 -4.12 6.21
C LEU A 324 0.02 -3.59 4.77
N GLY A 325 -1.01 -3.92 3.99
CA GLY A 325 -1.31 -3.30 2.71
C GLY A 325 -2.79 -2.95 2.62
N ILE A 326 -3.19 -2.28 1.54
CA ILE A 326 -4.59 -1.88 1.31
C ILE A 326 -5.24 -2.70 0.19
N ASP A 327 -4.47 -3.15 -0.80
CA ASP A 327 -4.98 -3.85 -2.00
C ASP A 327 -5.81 -2.90 -2.89
N THR A 328 -7.11 -3.17 -3.07
CA THR A 328 -7.99 -2.52 -4.06
C THR A 328 -8.81 -1.38 -3.44
N HIS A 329 -8.15 -0.26 -3.12
CA HIS A 329 -8.73 0.90 -2.42
C HIS A 329 -9.93 1.59 -3.12
N PHE A 330 -10.31 1.18 -4.33
CA PHE A 330 -11.54 1.68 -4.95
C PHE A 330 -12.81 1.12 -4.27
N THR A 331 -12.70 -0.05 -3.64
CA THR A 331 -13.83 -0.71 -2.98
C THR A 331 -14.06 -0.15 -1.57
N PHE A 332 -13.00 0.25 -0.89
CA PHE A 332 -13.01 0.55 0.54
C PHE A 332 -12.02 1.67 0.93
N SER A 333 -11.67 1.81 2.21
CA SER A 333 -10.82 2.89 2.68
C SER A 333 -9.38 2.81 2.13
N THR A 334 -8.77 3.97 1.85
CA THR A 334 -7.43 4.08 1.24
C THR A 334 -6.30 4.24 2.28
N ASP A 335 -6.62 4.11 3.56
CA ASP A 335 -5.72 4.45 4.66
C ASP A 335 -5.30 3.25 5.50
N ILE A 336 -3.99 3.14 5.75
CA ILE A 336 -3.39 2.07 6.55
C ILE A 336 -3.88 2.11 8.00
N LEU A 337 -4.30 3.29 8.50
CA LEU A 337 -4.84 3.43 9.85
C LEU A 337 -6.10 2.58 10.06
N THR A 338 -7.02 2.59 9.10
CA THR A 338 -8.23 1.75 9.11
C THR A 338 -7.88 0.28 8.97
N GLN A 339 -6.93 -0.07 8.08
CA GLN A 339 -6.44 -1.44 7.96
C GLN A 339 -5.86 -1.98 9.27
N ALA A 340 -5.02 -1.18 9.94
CA ALA A 340 -4.41 -1.54 11.23
C ALA A 340 -5.46 -1.78 12.32
N ARG A 341 -6.52 -0.97 12.34
CA ARG A 341 -7.65 -1.16 13.28
C ARG A 341 -8.43 -2.42 13.00
N LEU A 342 -8.77 -2.65 11.74
CA LEU A 342 -9.51 -3.83 11.31
C LEU A 342 -8.73 -5.10 11.64
N TRP A 343 -7.44 -5.13 11.33
CA TRP A 343 -6.55 -6.22 11.73
C TRP A 343 -6.52 -6.42 13.24
N LEU A 344 -6.24 -5.35 14.01
CA LEU A 344 -6.09 -5.43 15.47
C LEU A 344 -7.35 -5.96 16.14
N GLN A 345 -8.52 -5.45 15.74
CA GLN A 345 -9.79 -5.87 16.33
C GLN A 345 -10.22 -7.26 15.85
N SER A 346 -9.90 -7.63 14.61
CA SER A 346 -10.13 -8.98 14.10
C SER A 346 -9.34 -10.02 14.91
N VAL A 347 -8.03 -9.79 15.12
CA VAL A 347 -7.18 -10.67 15.93
C VAL A 347 -7.66 -10.73 17.38
N ARG A 348 -7.97 -9.59 17.99
CA ARG A 348 -8.52 -9.55 19.36
C ARG A 348 -9.81 -10.35 19.46
N LYS A 349 -10.73 -10.21 18.50
CA LYS A 349 -11.99 -10.95 18.45
C LYS A 349 -11.74 -12.46 18.37
N ILE A 350 -10.84 -12.91 17.49
CA ILE A 350 -10.50 -14.33 17.32
C ILE A 350 -9.98 -14.91 18.65
N LEU A 351 -9.00 -14.24 19.26
CA LEU A 351 -8.37 -14.73 20.49
C LEU A 351 -9.29 -14.63 21.72
N PHE A 352 -10.12 -13.60 21.81
CA PHE A 352 -11.12 -13.53 22.87
C PHE A 352 -12.22 -14.57 22.70
N ARG A 353 -12.60 -14.92 21.47
CA ARG A 353 -13.61 -15.95 21.21
C ARG A 353 -13.20 -17.29 21.82
N GLU A 354 -11.93 -17.68 21.72
CA GLU A 354 -11.39 -18.88 22.35
C GLU A 354 -11.64 -18.89 23.87
N VAL A 355 -11.38 -17.78 24.56
CA VAL A 355 -11.58 -17.67 26.01
C VAL A 355 -13.07 -17.71 26.38
N VAL A 356 -13.89 -16.97 25.63
CA VAL A 356 -15.34 -16.86 25.89
C VAL A 356 -16.06 -18.18 25.59
N ASP A 357 -15.65 -18.93 24.58
CA ASP A 357 -16.20 -20.26 24.25
C ASP A 357 -15.94 -21.28 25.36
N HIS A 358 -14.84 -21.12 26.12
CA HIS A 358 -14.58 -21.85 27.36
C HIS A 358 -15.38 -21.34 28.57
N ARG A 359 -16.29 -20.38 28.39
CA ARG A 359 -17.06 -19.70 29.45
C ARG A 359 -16.17 -19.03 30.50
N ARG A 360 -15.04 -18.47 30.08
CA ARG A 360 -14.11 -17.72 30.93
C ARG A 360 -14.09 -16.24 30.54
N LEU A 361 -13.63 -15.39 31.46
CA LEU A 361 -13.40 -13.97 31.19
C LEU A 361 -11.93 -13.76 30.79
N PRO A 362 -11.66 -12.99 29.71
CA PRO A 362 -10.30 -12.59 29.37
C PRO A 362 -9.68 -11.71 30.45
N ALA A 363 -8.46 -12.05 30.90
CA ALA A 363 -7.76 -11.31 31.95
C ALA A 363 -6.95 -10.11 31.43
N ASN A 364 -6.59 -10.13 30.15
CA ASN A 364 -5.78 -9.09 29.49
C ASN A 364 -6.19 -8.98 28.02
N ASN A 365 -5.77 -7.89 27.38
CA ASN A 365 -5.87 -7.77 25.93
C ASN A 365 -4.79 -8.64 25.26
N PRO A 366 -5.12 -9.45 24.23
CA PRO A 366 -4.16 -10.36 23.61
C PRO A 366 -3.22 -9.66 22.61
N MET A 367 -3.48 -8.40 22.26
CA MET A 367 -2.66 -7.68 21.28
C MET A 367 -2.54 -6.19 21.62
N SER A 368 -1.35 -5.62 21.51
CA SER A 368 -1.09 -4.21 21.80
C SER A 368 -1.37 -3.32 20.59
N VAL A 369 -1.64 -2.04 20.85
CA VAL A 369 -1.71 -1.01 19.79
C VAL A 369 -0.33 -0.76 19.17
N ASN A 370 0.76 -0.96 19.93
CA ASN A 370 2.13 -0.87 19.44
C ASN A 370 2.38 -1.88 18.34
N GLN A 371 1.88 -3.12 18.46
CA GLN A 371 2.02 -4.12 17.40
C GLN A 371 1.33 -3.66 16.11
N ALA A 372 0.11 -3.14 16.20
CA ALA A 372 -0.60 -2.61 15.04
C ALA A 372 0.15 -1.42 14.40
N PHE A 373 0.71 -0.54 15.22
CA PHE A 373 1.52 0.58 14.74
C PHE A 373 2.80 0.10 14.02
N LEU A 374 3.49 -0.92 14.55
CA LEU A 374 4.67 -1.51 13.91
C LEU A 374 4.32 -2.17 12.57
N LEU A 375 3.22 -2.92 12.50
CA LEU A 375 2.75 -3.54 11.25
C LEU A 375 2.39 -2.49 10.17
N ALA A 376 1.90 -1.33 10.60
CA ALA A 376 1.58 -0.19 9.75
C ALA A 376 2.80 0.63 9.30
N THR A 377 3.98 0.42 9.91
CA THR A 377 5.18 1.23 9.70
C THR A 377 6.42 0.36 9.54
N ARG A 378 7.11 0.02 10.63
CA ARG A 378 8.39 -0.69 10.65
C ARG A 378 8.36 -2.02 9.91
N SER A 379 7.29 -2.80 10.01
CA SER A 379 7.22 -4.10 9.34
C SER A 379 7.19 -3.98 7.81
N GLY A 380 6.59 -2.92 7.28
CA GLY A 380 6.66 -2.64 5.85
C GLY A 380 8.08 -2.27 5.39
N ALA A 381 8.83 -1.54 6.23
CA ALA A 381 10.24 -1.25 5.98
C ALA A 381 11.09 -2.53 6.00
N GLN A 382 10.82 -3.42 6.96
CA GLN A 382 11.49 -4.73 7.06
C GLN A 382 11.14 -5.63 5.86
N ALA A 383 9.90 -5.62 5.39
CA ALA A 383 9.46 -6.31 4.18
C ALA A 383 10.25 -5.87 2.94
N LEU A 384 10.61 -4.58 2.87
CA LEU A 384 11.46 -4.01 1.82
C LEU A 384 12.96 -4.10 2.12
N ARG A 385 13.37 -4.68 3.26
CA ARG A 385 14.75 -4.72 3.75
C ARG A 385 15.40 -3.33 3.85
N ARG A 386 14.59 -2.30 4.14
CA ARG A 386 15.02 -0.90 4.30
C ARG A 386 15.06 -0.54 5.78
N SER A 387 16.23 -0.18 6.29
CA SER A 387 16.41 0.23 7.68
C SER A 387 16.15 1.71 7.92
N ASP A 388 16.14 2.52 6.85
CA ASP A 388 16.08 3.98 6.83
C ASP A 388 14.66 4.56 6.68
N ILE A 389 13.62 3.72 6.62
CA ILE A 389 12.21 4.15 6.56
C ILE A 389 11.37 3.43 7.62
N GLY A 390 10.13 3.89 7.85
CA GLY A 390 9.21 3.29 8.82
C GLY A 390 9.63 3.48 10.29
N ILE A 391 10.52 4.44 10.54
CA ILE A 391 11.01 4.86 11.86
C ILE A 391 11.22 6.37 11.88
N LEU A 392 11.26 6.97 13.07
CA LEU A 392 11.83 8.30 13.29
C LEU A 392 13.11 8.13 14.11
N ALA A 393 14.25 8.35 13.49
CA ALA A 393 15.57 8.30 14.13
C ALA A 393 16.58 9.10 13.27
N ALA A 394 17.67 9.54 13.88
CA ALA A 394 18.75 10.18 13.14
C ALA A 394 19.30 9.25 12.04
N GLY A 395 19.50 9.80 10.84
CA GLY A 395 19.95 9.09 9.65
C GLY A 395 18.84 8.39 8.84
N ALA A 396 17.60 8.29 9.37
CA ALA A 396 16.46 7.81 8.60
C ALA A 396 16.00 8.86 7.58
N LYS A 397 15.29 8.43 6.53
CA LYS A 397 14.64 9.34 5.58
C LYS A 397 13.56 10.15 6.28
N ALA A 398 13.41 11.40 5.84
CA ALA A 398 12.41 12.32 6.33
C ALA A 398 11.01 12.00 5.78
N ASP A 399 10.49 10.85 6.20
CA ASP A 399 9.15 10.34 5.90
C ASP A 399 8.33 10.37 7.20
N LEU A 400 7.58 11.44 7.43
CA LEU A 400 6.92 11.69 8.73
C LEU A 400 5.52 12.29 8.59
N LEU A 401 4.75 12.13 9.66
CA LEU A 401 3.40 12.63 9.83
C LEU A 401 3.34 13.54 11.06
N VAL A 402 2.57 14.61 10.95
CA VAL A 402 2.17 15.43 12.11
C VAL A 402 0.66 15.34 12.27
N TRP A 403 0.22 14.85 13.41
CA TRP A 403 -1.18 14.63 13.77
C TRP A 403 -1.66 15.76 14.67
N ASN A 404 -2.85 16.30 14.38
CA ASN A 404 -3.52 17.29 15.21
C ASN A 404 -3.88 16.69 16.58
N GLY A 405 -3.03 16.88 17.58
CA GLY A 405 -3.24 16.32 18.91
C GLY A 405 -4.34 17.04 19.70
N ARG A 406 -4.97 18.07 19.12
CA ARG A 406 -6.14 18.76 19.65
C ARG A 406 -7.42 18.48 18.85
N ALA A 407 -7.38 17.58 17.86
CA ALA A 407 -8.58 17.19 17.14
C ALA A 407 -9.61 16.54 18.09
N PRO A 408 -10.92 16.73 17.84
CA PRO A 408 -11.98 16.16 18.70
C PRO A 408 -11.90 14.63 18.87
N SER A 409 -11.39 13.93 17.86
CA SER A 409 -11.19 12.48 17.85
C SER A 409 -10.21 12.00 18.92
N VAL A 410 -9.14 12.77 19.18
CA VAL A 410 -8.03 12.37 20.06
C VAL A 410 -7.98 13.17 21.37
N LEU A 411 -8.85 14.15 21.59
CA LEU A 411 -8.79 15.04 22.75
C LEU A 411 -8.68 14.28 24.09
N GLY A 412 -7.71 14.67 24.93
CA GLY A 412 -7.46 14.04 26.23
C GLY A 412 -6.59 12.78 26.17
N TRP A 413 -5.92 12.53 25.04
CA TRP A 413 -4.97 11.45 24.90
C TRP A 413 -3.78 11.57 25.86
N THR A 414 -3.31 10.43 26.36
CA THR A 414 -2.03 10.31 27.08
C THR A 414 -1.06 9.47 26.27
N ASP A 415 -1.48 8.29 25.82
CA ASP A 415 -0.67 7.42 24.96
C ASP A 415 -0.81 7.86 23.48
N PRO A 416 0.26 8.35 22.83
CA PRO A 416 0.19 8.82 21.45
C PRO A 416 -0.06 7.69 20.45
N ILE A 417 0.43 6.47 20.72
CA ILE A 417 0.24 5.32 19.84
C ILE A 417 -1.22 4.88 19.91
N ALA A 418 -1.80 4.80 21.11
CA ALA A 418 -3.23 4.52 21.28
C ALA A 418 -4.10 5.62 20.65
N ALA A 419 -3.70 6.90 20.79
CA ALA A 419 -4.41 8.02 20.18
C ALA A 419 -4.50 7.87 18.65
N ILE A 420 -3.39 7.55 17.99
CA ILE A 420 -3.39 7.29 16.55
C ILE A 420 -4.19 6.02 16.26
N MET A 421 -3.80 4.87 16.83
CA MET A 421 -4.30 3.56 16.44
C MET A 421 -5.78 3.32 16.78
N LEU A 422 -6.34 3.93 17.82
CA LEU A 422 -7.73 3.67 18.23
C LEU A 422 -8.68 4.84 18.02
N HIS A 423 -8.18 6.08 17.90
CA HIS A 423 -9.03 7.27 17.97
C HIS A 423 -8.94 8.18 16.75
N ALA A 424 -7.74 8.40 16.20
CA ALA A 424 -7.54 9.34 15.09
C ALA A 424 -8.32 8.99 13.81
N ASN A 425 -8.31 9.86 12.83
CA ASN A 425 -8.74 9.55 11.45
C ASN A 425 -7.83 10.31 10.47
N VAL A 426 -7.95 10.01 9.18
CA VAL A 426 -7.14 10.64 8.12
C VAL A 426 -7.23 12.18 8.13
N GLY A 427 -8.39 12.73 8.52
CA GLY A 427 -8.59 14.17 8.66
C GLY A 427 -7.79 14.83 9.78
N ASP A 428 -7.25 14.04 10.72
CA ASP A 428 -6.43 14.56 11.82
C ASP A 428 -4.95 14.73 11.42
N ILE A 429 -4.54 14.24 10.24
CA ILE A 429 -3.17 14.40 9.73
C ILE A 429 -3.01 15.82 9.17
N LYS A 430 -2.25 16.68 9.87
CA LYS A 430 -1.94 18.05 9.45
C LYS A 430 -0.90 18.11 8.35
N HIS A 431 0.19 17.38 8.54
CA HIS A 431 1.34 17.40 7.64
C HIS A 431 1.75 15.97 7.26
N VAL A 432 2.13 15.80 6.00
CA VAL A 432 2.75 14.59 5.46
C VAL A 432 4.00 15.03 4.72
N MET A 433 5.14 14.53 5.17
CA MET A 433 6.43 14.78 4.54
C MET A 433 6.94 13.46 3.95
N VAL A 434 7.39 13.51 2.70
CA VAL A 434 8.02 12.40 1.99
C VAL A 434 9.38 12.88 1.51
N ASN A 435 10.44 12.20 1.93
CA ASN A 435 11.82 12.50 1.53
C ASN A 435 12.20 13.97 1.74
N GLY A 436 11.76 14.55 2.86
CA GLY A 436 12.03 15.95 3.22
C GLY A 436 11.07 16.98 2.63
N GLU A 437 10.17 16.58 1.72
CA GLU A 437 9.24 17.49 1.07
C GLU A 437 7.82 17.36 1.63
N PHE A 438 7.17 18.48 1.94
CA PHE A 438 5.75 18.47 2.28
C PHE A 438 4.90 18.06 1.08
N LYS A 439 4.22 16.92 1.19
CA LYS A 439 3.19 16.45 0.25
C LYS A 439 1.77 16.76 0.73
N LYS A 440 1.61 16.97 2.04
CA LYS A 440 0.44 17.58 2.68
C LYS A 440 0.92 18.59 3.71
N ARG A 441 0.32 19.78 3.72
CA ARG A 441 0.64 20.87 4.65
C ARG A 441 -0.63 21.56 5.09
N ASP A 442 -0.75 21.84 6.39
CA ASP A 442 -1.93 22.48 6.97
C ASP A 442 -3.25 21.79 6.58
N SER A 443 -3.22 20.46 6.59
CA SER A 443 -4.32 19.57 6.21
C SER A 443 -4.70 19.59 4.72
N GLN A 444 -3.89 20.19 3.84
CA GLN A 444 -4.13 20.27 2.39
C GLN A 444 -2.99 19.62 1.60
N LEU A 445 -3.30 18.91 0.51
CA LEU A 445 -2.29 18.38 -0.40
C LEU A 445 -1.53 19.52 -1.10
N THR A 446 -0.23 19.38 -1.29
CA THR A 446 0.64 20.40 -1.93
C THR A 446 0.75 20.23 -3.44
N VAL A 447 -0.35 19.81 -4.09
CA VAL A 447 -0.40 19.49 -5.52
C VAL A 447 -0.71 20.73 -6.35
N PRO A 448 0.15 21.13 -7.31
CA PRO A 448 -0.14 22.22 -8.23
C PRO A 448 -1.37 21.93 -9.10
N ASP A 449 -2.21 22.94 -9.35
CA ASP A 449 -3.41 22.85 -10.19
C ASP A 449 -4.35 21.66 -9.85
N TYR A 450 -4.42 21.28 -8.58
CA TYR A 450 -5.17 20.09 -8.13
C TYR A 450 -6.63 20.09 -8.61
N THR A 451 -7.31 21.24 -8.62
CA THR A 451 -8.69 21.36 -9.13
C THR A 451 -8.84 20.87 -10.57
N LYS A 452 -7.89 21.16 -11.45
CA LYS A 452 -7.94 20.70 -12.84
C LYS A 452 -7.77 19.18 -12.95
N LEU A 453 -6.93 18.59 -12.09
CA LEU A 453 -6.80 17.14 -11.99
C LEU A 453 -8.09 16.51 -11.46
N GLN A 454 -8.73 17.13 -10.46
CA GLN A 454 -10.01 16.68 -9.93
C GLN A 454 -11.08 16.66 -11.03
N ASP A 455 -11.20 17.72 -11.83
CA ASP A 455 -12.16 17.77 -12.94
C ASP A 455 -11.91 16.65 -13.97
N ARG A 456 -10.65 16.44 -14.38
CA ARG A 456 -10.25 15.34 -15.29
C ARG A 456 -10.61 13.97 -14.72
N PHE A 457 -10.37 13.76 -13.43
CA PHE A 457 -10.71 12.51 -12.75
C PHE A 457 -12.22 12.29 -12.68
N LEU A 458 -12.99 13.33 -12.35
CA LEU A 458 -14.45 13.24 -12.29
C LEU A 458 -15.05 12.89 -13.65
N ASP A 459 -14.54 13.49 -14.73
CA ASP A 459 -14.97 13.17 -16.10
C ASP A 459 -14.64 11.72 -16.48
N SER A 460 -13.42 11.25 -16.20
CA SER A 460 -12.99 9.87 -16.46
C SER A 460 -13.81 8.88 -15.61
N ALA A 461 -13.92 9.12 -14.31
CA ALA A 461 -14.64 8.27 -13.37
C ALA A 461 -16.13 8.17 -13.73
N LYS A 462 -16.79 9.27 -14.08
CA LYS A 462 -18.19 9.24 -14.51
C LYS A 462 -18.39 8.34 -15.73
N ARG A 463 -17.57 8.51 -16.77
CA ARG A 463 -17.64 7.69 -17.98
C ARG A 463 -17.42 6.20 -17.67
N ILE A 464 -16.39 5.88 -16.89
CA ILE A 464 -16.06 4.50 -16.50
C ILE A 464 -17.20 3.90 -15.66
N GLN A 465 -17.72 4.63 -14.68
CA GLN A 465 -18.80 4.17 -13.82
C GLN A 465 -20.10 3.93 -14.58
N ASP A 466 -20.45 4.81 -15.53
CA ASP A 466 -21.61 4.64 -16.40
C ASP A 466 -21.46 3.36 -17.24
N MET A 467 -20.30 3.15 -17.86
CA MET A 467 -19.99 1.94 -18.64
C MET A 467 -20.09 0.66 -17.79
N TRP A 468 -19.52 0.65 -16.57
CA TRP A 468 -19.54 -0.53 -15.70
C TRP A 468 -20.92 -0.81 -15.10
N ARG A 469 -21.75 0.21 -14.91
CA ARG A 469 -23.13 0.02 -14.42
C ARG A 469 -24.00 -0.69 -15.45
N GLU A 470 -23.77 -0.43 -16.73
CA GLU A 470 -24.49 -1.08 -17.83
C GLU A 470 -23.99 -2.50 -18.12
N MET A 471 -22.76 -2.83 -17.72
CA MET A 471 -22.21 -4.17 -17.89
C MET A 471 -22.93 -5.18 -16.98
N PRO A 472 -23.43 -6.30 -17.54
CA PRO A 472 -24.04 -7.36 -16.75
C PRO A 472 -23.10 -7.86 -15.63
N LEU A 473 -23.69 -8.19 -14.48
CA LEU A 473 -22.94 -8.86 -13.43
C LEU A 473 -22.56 -10.28 -13.88
N PRO A 474 -21.36 -10.76 -13.52
CA PRO A 474 -20.98 -12.13 -13.83
C PRO A 474 -21.84 -13.16 -13.07
N VAL A 475 -22.01 -14.32 -13.70
CA VAL A 475 -22.81 -15.43 -13.15
C VAL A 475 -21.94 -16.22 -12.18
N THR A 476 -22.34 -16.26 -10.91
CA THR A 476 -21.65 -17.00 -9.84
C THR A 476 -22.48 -18.19 -9.40
N GLU A 477 -22.68 -19.16 -10.30
CA GLU A 477 -23.42 -20.40 -10.07
C GLU A 477 -22.63 -21.61 -10.64
N GLY A 478 -22.81 -22.79 -10.06
CA GLY A 478 -22.07 -23.99 -10.48
C GLY A 478 -20.62 -24.00 -9.97
N ALA A 479 -19.66 -24.35 -10.84
CA ALA A 479 -18.24 -24.39 -10.51
C ALA A 479 -17.50 -23.20 -11.15
N ALA A 480 -16.56 -22.61 -10.40
CA ALA A 480 -15.59 -21.65 -10.89
C ALA A 480 -14.60 -22.32 -11.87
N SER A 481 -13.77 -21.51 -12.55
CA SER A 481 -12.78 -21.99 -13.54
C SER A 481 -11.75 -22.98 -12.95
N ASN A 482 -11.48 -22.90 -11.66
CA ASN A 482 -10.60 -23.81 -10.92
C ASN A 482 -11.31 -25.07 -10.40
N GLY A 483 -12.60 -25.24 -10.71
CA GLY A 483 -13.42 -26.40 -10.30
C GLY A 483 -14.07 -26.30 -8.93
N VAL A 484 -13.84 -25.23 -8.17
CA VAL A 484 -14.47 -25.01 -6.86
C VAL A 484 -15.93 -24.60 -7.04
N LEU A 485 -16.84 -25.18 -6.26
CA LEU A 485 -18.28 -24.85 -6.33
C LEU A 485 -18.58 -23.50 -5.67
N TYR A 486 -19.41 -22.70 -6.32
CA TYR A 486 -20.00 -21.50 -5.71
C TYR A 486 -21.06 -21.90 -4.68
N GLU A 487 -20.97 -21.31 -3.50
CA GLU A 487 -21.98 -21.41 -2.44
C GLU A 487 -22.40 -20.00 -2.03
N LYS A 488 -23.71 -19.81 -1.82
CA LYS A 488 -24.25 -18.52 -1.35
C LYS A 488 -24.08 -18.45 0.17
N PRO A 489 -23.42 -17.40 0.71
CA PRO A 489 -23.35 -17.23 2.15
C PRO A 489 -24.75 -16.97 2.72
N MET A 490 -24.92 -17.25 4.00
CA MET A 490 -26.14 -16.88 4.72
C MET A 490 -26.33 -15.36 4.68
N GLU A 491 -27.49 -14.91 4.19
CA GLU A 491 -27.84 -13.49 4.17
C GLU A 491 -28.24 -13.02 5.58
N ALA A 492 -27.63 -11.93 6.03
CA ALA A 492 -27.96 -11.26 7.28
C ALA A 492 -28.58 -9.89 6.97
N ASP A 493 -29.89 -9.88 6.72
CA ASP A 493 -30.68 -8.65 6.54
C ASP A 493 -31.56 -8.41 7.78
N ILE A 494 -31.61 -7.17 8.24
CA ILE A 494 -32.39 -6.76 9.40
C ILE A 494 -33.59 -5.94 8.97
N GLU A 495 -34.63 -6.62 8.49
CA GLU A 495 -35.94 -5.96 8.38
C GLU A 495 -36.54 -5.77 9.78
N ARG A 496 -36.96 -4.54 10.10
CA ARG A 496 -37.68 -4.24 11.34
C ARG A 496 -39.06 -4.91 11.31
N GLY A 497 -39.13 -6.17 11.74
CA GLY A 497 -40.38 -6.92 11.85
C GLY A 497 -41.26 -6.49 13.04
N GLY A 498 -42.53 -6.92 13.02
CA GLY A 498 -43.48 -6.75 14.13
C GLY A 498 -43.35 -7.78 15.27
N GLN A 499 -42.32 -8.61 15.26
CA GLN A 499 -42.01 -9.61 16.30
C GLN A 499 -40.61 -9.38 16.89
N THR A 500 -40.03 -10.38 17.57
CA THR A 500 -38.76 -10.31 18.34
C THR A 500 -37.52 -9.87 17.55
N GLY A 501 -37.63 -9.65 16.23
CA GLY A 501 -36.58 -9.03 15.41
C GLY A 501 -35.52 -10.00 14.88
N TYR A 502 -35.70 -11.32 15.02
CA TYR A 502 -34.66 -12.31 14.70
C TYR A 502 -34.96 -13.24 13.52
N GLY A 503 -36.09 -13.09 12.81
CA GLY A 503 -36.46 -13.99 11.70
C GLY A 503 -36.40 -15.48 12.07
N PRO A 504 -36.28 -16.40 11.09
CA PRO A 504 -36.11 -17.84 11.34
C PRO A 504 -34.68 -18.24 11.77
N LEU A 505 -33.73 -17.30 11.85
CA LEU A 505 -32.30 -17.54 12.10
C LEU A 505 -31.98 -17.93 13.55
N PHE A 506 -32.93 -17.77 14.48
CA PHE A 506 -32.75 -18.03 15.92
C PHE A 506 -33.90 -18.84 16.51
N VAL A 507 -34.39 -19.86 15.81
CA VAL A 507 -35.35 -20.84 16.34
C VAL A 507 -34.64 -22.12 16.76
#